data_AF-A0A7W1B478-F1
#
_entry.id   AF-A0A7W1B478-F1
#
_cell.length_a   1.000
_cell.length_b   1.000
_cell.length_c   1.000
_cell.angle_alpha   90.00
_cell.angle_beta   90.00
_cell.angle_gamma   90.00
#
_symmetry.space_group_name_H-M   'P 1'
#
loop_
_entity.id
_entity.type
_entity.pdbx_description
1 polymer ?
#
loop_
_entity_poly.entity_id
_entity_poly.type
_entity_poly.pdbx_seq_one_letter_code
_entity_poly.pdbx_strand_id
1 'polypeptide(L)'
;MSSSILIRYGGLAALVGGALFMIAESLSLLLIRYEDYVESASTGTFVAQQILFLLGAVLLLCGLFGLYARQSVAAGRLGLVGFLVAFVGTTLLAGLFFVQAFFVPYLATKFPEVLNAGEQG
;
A
#
# COMPACT_ATOMS: atom_id res chain seq x y z
N MET A 1 -26.38 11.63 4.94
CA MET A 1 -25.29 11.93 5.89
C MET A 1 -24.67 13.27 5.53
N SER A 2 -24.41 14.14 6.51
CA SER A 2 -23.87 15.49 6.23
C SER A 2 -22.46 15.39 5.61
N SER A 3 -22.22 16.09 4.51
CA SER A 3 -20.95 16.12 3.77
C SER A 3 -19.74 16.45 4.66
N SER A 4 -19.95 17.16 5.78
CA SER A 4 -18.92 17.52 6.77
C SER A 4 -18.28 16.29 7.44
N ILE A 5 -19.07 15.24 7.70
CA ILE A 5 -18.61 14.02 8.36
C ILE A 5 -17.75 13.18 7.41
N LEU A 6 -18.15 13.05 6.14
CA LEU A 6 -17.42 12.29 5.14
C LEU A 6 -16.01 12.86 4.88
N ILE A 7 -15.85 14.19 4.89
CA ILE A 7 -14.54 14.84 4.72
C ILE A 7 -13.63 14.54 5.88
N ARG A 8 -14.17 14.62 7.09
CA ARG A 8 -13.38 14.47 8.31
C ARG A 8 -12.83 13.06 8.40
N TYR A 9 -13.65 12.06 8.05
CA TYR A 9 -13.21 10.66 8.00
C TYR A 9 -12.37 10.32 6.76
N GLY A 10 -12.67 10.89 5.59
CA GLY A 10 -11.87 10.67 4.37
C GLY A 10 -10.47 11.29 4.47
N GLY A 11 -10.39 12.53 4.95
CA GLY A 11 -9.10 13.19 5.22
C GLY A 11 -8.31 12.50 6.33
N LEU A 12 -8.99 12.05 7.40
CA LEU A 12 -8.35 11.27 8.47
C LEU A 12 -7.83 9.92 7.95
N ALA A 13 -8.62 9.21 7.13
CA ALA A 13 -8.18 7.96 6.51
C ALA A 13 -6.93 8.19 5.64
N ALA A 14 -6.90 9.26 4.84
CA ALA A 14 -5.71 9.59 4.05
C ALA A 14 -4.48 9.91 4.92
N LEU A 15 -4.65 10.66 6.01
CA LEU A 15 -3.57 10.97 6.96
C LEU A 15 -3.03 9.72 7.65
N VAL A 16 -3.91 8.86 8.15
CA VAL A 16 -3.51 7.60 8.79
C VAL A 16 -2.85 6.67 7.77
N GLY A 17 -3.37 6.61 6.54
CA GLY A 17 -2.78 5.84 5.45
C GLY A 17 -1.35 6.29 5.14
N GLY A 18 -1.12 7.59 4.99
CA GLY A 18 0.22 8.14 4.78
C GLY A 18 1.17 7.91 5.97
N ALA A 19 0.66 8.01 7.20
CA ALA A 19 1.45 7.71 8.39
C ALA A 19 1.90 6.24 8.45
N LEU A 20 1.03 5.30 8.07
CA LEU A 20 1.38 3.88 7.99
C LEU A 20 2.49 3.62 6.95
N PHE A 21 2.45 4.30 5.79
CA PHE A 21 3.54 4.24 4.81
C PHE A 21 4.86 4.73 5.40
N MET A 22 4.86 5.87 6.10
CA MET A 22 6.07 6.39 6.75
C MET A 22 6.62 5.41 7.79
N ILE A 23 5.75 4.78 8.58
CA ILE A 23 6.15 3.78 9.58
C ILE A 23 6.73 2.53 8.89
N ALA A 24 6.08 2.05 7.82
CA ALA A 24 6.55 0.89 7.06
C ALA A 24 7.91 1.16 6.40
N GLU A 25 8.13 2.33 5.82
CA GLU A 25 9.43 2.75 5.28
C GLU A 25 10.50 2.86 6.37
N SER A 26 10.15 3.45 7.52
CA SER A 26 11.08 3.54 8.65
C SER A 26 11.49 2.15 9.16
N LEU A 27 10.53 1.20 9.20
CA LEU A 27 10.81 -0.19 9.54
C LEU A 27 11.76 -0.84 8.53
N SER A 28 11.54 -0.57 7.24
CA SER A 28 12.39 -1.03 6.14
C SER A 28 13.83 -0.59 6.31
N LEU A 29 14.03 0.72 6.50
CA LEU A 29 15.36 1.32 6.61
C LEU A 29 16.15 0.82 7.81
N LEU A 30 15.45 0.47 8.89
CA LEU A 30 16.10 0.08 10.15
C LEU A 30 16.34 -1.43 10.25
N LEU A 31 15.44 -2.26 9.73
CA LEU A 31 15.39 -3.68 10.06
C LEU A 31 15.42 -4.64 8.86
N ILE A 32 15.35 -4.15 7.63
CA ILE A 32 15.27 -5.00 6.42
C ILE A 32 16.50 -4.79 5.56
N ARG A 33 17.19 -5.90 5.25
CA ARG A 33 18.41 -5.88 4.44
C ARG A 33 18.10 -6.49 3.08
N TYR A 34 17.91 -5.63 2.09
CA TYR A 34 17.50 -6.02 0.73
C TYR A 34 18.58 -6.78 -0.07
N GLU A 35 19.83 -6.76 0.40
CA GLU A 35 20.92 -7.55 -0.20
C GLU A 35 20.61 -9.05 -0.20
N ASP A 36 19.84 -9.52 0.81
CA ASP A 36 19.37 -10.90 0.94
C ASP A 36 17.83 -10.90 0.91
N TYR A 37 17.23 -10.47 -0.20
CA TYR A 37 15.78 -10.28 -0.31
C TYR A 37 14.98 -11.54 0.03
N VAL A 38 15.39 -12.71 -0.47
CA VAL A 38 14.70 -14.00 -0.21
C VAL A 38 14.70 -14.35 1.28
N GLU A 39 15.83 -14.15 1.96
CA GLU A 39 15.95 -14.39 3.40
C GLU A 39 15.11 -13.38 4.19
N SER A 40 15.22 -12.10 3.83
CA SER A 40 14.42 -11.02 4.44
C SER A 40 12.92 -11.23 4.24
N ALA A 41 12.48 -11.71 3.08
CA ALA A 41 11.08 -11.93 2.77
C ALA A 41 10.43 -13.06 3.60
N SER A 42 11.25 -13.93 4.20
CA SER A 42 10.79 -14.95 5.15
C SER A 42 10.66 -14.44 6.58
N THR A 43 11.12 -13.22 6.87
CA THR A 43 11.08 -12.65 8.22
C THR A 43 9.72 -12.07 8.58
N GLY A 44 9.33 -12.19 9.85
CA GLY A 44 8.12 -11.55 10.38
C GLY A 44 8.13 -10.03 10.24
N THR A 45 9.32 -9.41 10.25
CA THR A 45 9.48 -7.95 10.07
C THR A 45 9.09 -7.51 8.66
N PHE A 46 9.52 -8.24 7.63
CA PHE A 46 9.12 -7.98 6.25
C PHE A 46 7.60 -8.14 6.08
N VAL A 47 7.02 -9.22 6.60
CA VAL A 47 5.56 -9.44 6.54
C VAL A 47 4.81 -8.30 7.23
N ALA A 48 5.24 -7.89 8.42
CA ALA A 48 4.62 -6.78 9.15
C ALA A 48 4.70 -5.45 8.37
N GLN A 49 5.85 -5.17 7.73
CA GLN A 49 6.02 -4.02 6.86
C GLN A 49 5.02 -4.04 5.69
N GLN A 50 4.91 -5.16 4.98
CA GLN A 50 4.02 -5.28 3.82
C GLN A 50 2.54 -5.17 4.23
N ILE A 51 2.17 -5.67 5.41
CA ILE A 51 0.83 -5.48 5.98
C ILE A 51 0.56 -4.00 6.29
N LEU A 52 1.53 -3.27 6.86
CA LEU A 52 1.39 -1.83 7.11
C LEU A 52 1.16 -1.05 5.82
N PHE A 53 1.92 -1.36 4.76
CA PHE A 53 1.70 -0.77 3.44
C PHE A 53 0.33 -1.12 2.87
N LEU A 54 -0.11 -2.37 2.97
CA LEU A 54 -1.42 -2.79 2.51
C LEU A 54 -2.55 -2.04 3.21
N LEU A 55 -2.51 -1.96 4.54
CA LEU A 55 -3.48 -1.20 5.33
C LEU A 55 -3.45 0.30 4.99
N GLY A 56 -2.24 0.85 4.82
CA GLY A 56 -2.06 2.22 4.36
C GLY A 56 -2.72 2.47 3.01
N ALA A 57 -2.54 1.56 2.05
CA ALA A 57 -3.07 1.69 0.71
C ALA A 57 -4.60 1.63 0.70
N VAL A 58 -5.19 0.72 1.49
CA VAL A 58 -6.66 0.65 1.67
C VAL A 58 -7.20 1.95 2.26
N LEU A 59 -6.55 2.50 3.28
CA LEU A 59 -6.95 3.77 3.89
C LEU A 59 -6.81 4.94 2.93
N LEU A 60 -5.76 4.98 2.10
CA LEU A 60 -5.60 5.98 1.05
C LEU A 60 -6.72 5.88 0.01
N LEU A 61 -7.09 4.68 -0.44
CA LEU A 61 -8.23 4.49 -1.36
C LEU A 61 -9.54 5.01 -0.75
N CYS A 62 -9.83 4.67 0.51
CA CYS A 62 -10.99 5.17 1.24
C CYS A 62 -10.97 6.71 1.37
N GLY A 63 -9.81 7.29 1.70
CA GLY A 63 -9.64 8.73 1.80
C GLY A 63 -9.82 9.44 0.45
N LEU A 64 -9.32 8.84 -0.62
CA LEU A 64 -9.42 9.35 -1.98
C LEU A 64 -10.88 9.44 -2.44
N PHE A 65 -11.70 8.43 -2.18
CA PHE A 65 -13.15 8.50 -2.43
C PHE A 65 -13.82 9.62 -1.64
N GLY A 66 -13.50 9.75 -0.35
CA GLY A 66 -14.07 10.80 0.50
C GLY A 66 -13.71 12.23 0.05
N LEU A 67 -12.47 12.43 -0.39
CA LEU A 67 -11.99 13.70 -0.93
C LEU A 67 -12.60 14.02 -2.29
N TYR A 68 -12.62 13.04 -3.21
CA TYR A 68 -13.13 13.23 -4.56
C TYR A 68 -14.64 13.47 -4.61
N ALA A 69 -15.42 12.78 -3.77
CA ALA A 69 -16.88 12.94 -3.72
C ALA A 69 -17.34 14.40 -3.54
N ARG A 70 -16.53 15.24 -2.87
CA ARG A 70 -16.83 16.66 -2.66
C ARG A 70 -16.09 17.59 -3.61
N GLN A 71 -14.86 17.26 -4.01
CA GLN A 71 -14.09 18.11 -4.92
C GLN A 71 -14.43 17.87 -6.40
N SER A 72 -15.20 16.85 -6.74
CA SER A 72 -15.55 16.49 -8.12
C SER A 72 -16.08 17.66 -8.95
N VAL A 73 -16.93 18.52 -8.36
CA VAL A 73 -17.50 19.69 -9.05
C VAL A 73 -16.47 20.82 -9.21
N ALA A 74 -15.62 21.06 -8.21
CA ALA A 74 -14.64 22.14 -8.22
C ALA A 74 -13.35 21.80 -8.99
N ALA A 75 -12.95 20.53 -8.97
CA ALA A 75 -11.71 20.04 -9.57
C ALA A 75 -11.85 19.74 -11.07
N GLY A 76 -13.10 19.64 -11.57
CA GLY A 76 -13.39 19.45 -12.99
C GLY A 76 -12.71 18.21 -13.59
N ARG A 77 -12.41 18.26 -14.89
CA ARG A 77 -11.84 17.12 -15.64
C ARG A 77 -10.45 16.73 -15.15
N LEU A 78 -9.62 17.70 -14.74
CA LEU A 78 -8.29 17.42 -14.19
C LEU A 78 -8.37 16.67 -12.86
N GLY A 79 -9.31 17.05 -12.00
CA GLY A 79 -9.58 16.33 -10.75
C GLY A 79 -10.00 14.88 -10.98
N LEU A 80 -10.84 14.62 -11.98
CA LEU A 80 -11.24 13.26 -12.33
C LEU A 80 -10.05 12.41 -12.81
N VAL A 81 -9.21 12.95 -13.69
CA VAL A 81 -8.02 12.24 -14.19
C VAL A 81 -7.06 11.96 -13.03
N GLY A 82 -6.79 12.95 -12.19
CA GLY A 82 -5.94 12.77 -11.00
C GLY A 82 -6.49 11.72 -10.04
N PHE A 83 -7.80 11.73 -9.80
CA PHE A 83 -8.48 10.70 -9.00
C PHE A 83 -8.30 9.30 -9.59
N LEU A 84 -8.55 9.13 -10.89
CA LEU A 84 -8.44 7.82 -11.54
C LEU A 84 -7.00 7.30 -11.52
N VAL A 85 -6.02 8.15 -11.82
CA VAL A 85 -4.60 7.79 -11.78
C VAL A 85 -4.19 7.38 -10.36
N ALA A 86 -4.55 8.17 -9.34
CA ALA A 86 -4.24 7.85 -7.95
C ALA A 86 -4.96 6.57 -7.49
N PHE A 87 -6.23 6.39 -7.86
CA PHE A 87 -7.01 5.21 -7.51
C PHE A 87 -6.42 3.93 -8.11
N VAL A 88 -6.16 3.94 -9.42
CA VAL A 88 -5.58 2.78 -10.11
C VAL A 88 -4.18 2.50 -9.58
N GLY A 89 -3.33 3.50 -9.47
CA GLY A 89 -1.97 3.34 -8.95
C GLY A 89 -1.95 2.78 -7.52
N THR A 90 -2.81 3.29 -6.63
CA THR A 90 -2.89 2.81 -5.24
C THR A 90 -3.47 1.40 -5.16
N THR A 91 -4.42 1.05 -6.04
CA THR A 91 -4.97 -0.31 -6.13
C THR A 91 -3.91 -1.31 -6.59
N LEU A 92 -3.09 -0.95 -7.58
CA LEU A 92 -1.97 -1.78 -8.03
C LEU A 92 -0.94 -1.98 -6.91
N LEU A 93 -0.61 -0.91 -6.17
CA LEU A 93 0.25 -1.00 -4.98
C LEU A 93 -0.34 -1.94 -3.92
N ALA A 94 -1.64 -1.83 -3.62
CA ALA A 94 -2.29 -2.74 -2.67
C ALA A 94 -2.18 -4.20 -3.11
N GLY A 95 -2.37 -4.49 -4.41
CA GLY A 95 -2.17 -5.83 -4.97
C GLY A 95 -0.72 -6.31 -4.79
N LEU A 96 0.25 -5.45 -5.05
CA LEU A 96 1.66 -5.75 -4.84
C LEU A 96 1.96 -6.07 -3.37
N PHE A 97 1.55 -5.21 -2.43
CA PHE A 97 1.77 -5.43 -1.00
C PHE A 97 1.09 -6.70 -0.48
N PHE A 98 -0.09 -7.05 -1.02
CA PHE A 98 -0.76 -8.30 -0.70
C PHE A 98 0.08 -9.51 -1.13
N VAL A 99 0.59 -9.51 -2.37
CA VAL A 99 1.45 -10.59 -2.87
C VAL A 99 2.71 -10.71 -2.01
N GLN A 100 3.33 -9.58 -1.65
CA GLN A 100 4.53 -9.54 -0.81
C GLN A 100 4.26 -10.02 0.63
N ALA A 101 3.12 -9.70 1.21
CA ALA A 101 2.78 -10.06 2.59
C ALA A 101 2.38 -11.54 2.75
N PHE A 102 1.71 -12.12 1.74
CA PHE A 102 1.07 -13.43 1.88
C PHE A 102 1.61 -14.48 0.91
N PHE A 103 1.90 -14.09 -0.33
CA PHE A 103 2.28 -15.04 -1.38
C PHE A 103 3.79 -15.31 -1.37
N VAL A 104 4.62 -14.27 -1.24
CA VAL A 104 6.08 -14.42 -1.22
C VAL A 104 6.57 -15.26 -0.03
N PRO A 105 6.14 -15.05 1.21
CA PRO A 105 6.57 -15.88 2.35
C PRO A 105 6.10 -17.34 2.20
N TYR A 106 4.91 -17.55 1.62
CA TYR A 106 4.40 -18.87 1.31
C TYR A 106 5.27 -19.60 0.29
N LEU A 107 5.64 -18.93 -0.81
CA LEU A 107 6.56 -19.45 -1.81
C LEU A 107 7.95 -19.72 -1.23
N ALA A 108 8.49 -18.81 -0.41
CA ALA A 108 9.80 -18.99 0.24
C ALA A 108 9.83 -20.24 1.14
N THR A 109 8.71 -20.56 1.79
CA THR A 109 8.62 -21.72 2.69
C THR A 109 8.36 -23.03 1.95
N LYS A 110 7.60 -23.01 0.84
CA LYS A 110 7.11 -24.23 0.15
C LYS A 110 7.83 -24.55 -1.16
N PHE A 111 8.31 -23.53 -1.87
CA PHE A 111 8.91 -23.65 -3.20
C PHE A 111 10.07 -22.63 -3.35
N PRO A 112 11.12 -22.72 -2.53
CA PRO A 112 12.20 -21.72 -2.52
C PRO A 112 12.93 -21.61 -3.87
N GLU A 113 12.96 -22.70 -4.64
CA GLU A 113 13.59 -22.76 -5.98
C GLU A 113 12.94 -21.80 -7.00
N VAL A 114 11.63 -21.55 -6.89
CA VAL A 114 10.88 -20.68 -7.83
C VAL A 114 11.24 -19.21 -7.61
N LEU A 115 11.50 -18.81 -6.37
CA LEU A 115 11.94 -17.45 -6.04
C LEU A 115 13.38 -17.22 -6.51
N ASN A 116 14.27 -18.19 -6.28
CA ASN A 116 15.67 -18.11 -6.71
C ASN A 116 15.83 -18.09 -8.25
N ALA A 117 14.95 -18.77 -8.99
CA ALA A 117 14.96 -18.76 -10.45
C ALA A 117 14.51 -17.41 -11.04
N GLY A 118 13.65 -16.66 -10.33
CA GLY A 118 13.18 -15.34 -10.74
C GLY A 118 14.21 -14.21 -10.56
N GLU A 119 15.21 -14.38 -9.68
CA GLU A 119 16.29 -13.40 -9.48
C GLU A 119 17.44 -13.55 -10.50
N GLN A 120 17.55 -14.67 -11.22
CA GLN A 120 18.64 -14.95 -12.15
C GLN A 120 18.35 -14.56 -13.62
N GLY A 121 17.14 -14.09 -13.93
CA GLY A 121 16.72 -13.67 -15.27
C GLY A 121 16.51 -12.17 -15.39
#